data_AF-A0A4P1QVX4-F1
#
_entry.id   AF-A0A4P1QVX4-F1
#
_cell.length_a   1.000
_cell.length_b   1.000
_cell.length_c   1.000
_cell.angle_alpha   90.00
_cell.angle_beta   90.00
_cell.angle_gamma   90.00
#
_symmetry.space_group_name_H-M   'P 1'
#
loop_
_entity.id
_entity.type
_entity.pdbx_description
1 polymer ?
#
loop_
_entity_poly.entity_id
_entity_poly.type
_entity_poly.pdbx_seq_one_letter_code
_entity_poly.pdbx_strand_id
1 'polypeptide(L)' 'MASNPSMVDLTKQARSHEIAIAELENLPSSRAVYQRNGNLFFRTTVSKATTMEQKQLDSAKAKMKIIQ' A
#
# COMPACT_ATOMS: atom_id res chain seq x y z
N MET A 1 -20.96 -9.73 -6.39
CA MET A 1 -21.01 -8.30 -6.03
C MET A 1 -19.98 -8.09 -4.94
N ALA A 2 -18.93 -7.29 -5.19
CA ALA A 2 -17.99 -6.93 -4.13
C ALA A 2 -18.74 -5.99 -3.17
N SER A 3 -18.92 -6.41 -1.93
CA SER A 3 -19.43 -5.54 -0.86
C SER A 3 -18.50 -4.35 -0.72
N ASN A 4 -19.05 -3.14 -0.65
CA ASN A 4 -18.25 -1.94 -0.39
C ASN A 4 -17.46 -2.15 0.91
N PRO A 5 -16.14 -1.86 0.91
CA PRO A 5 -15.30 -2.07 2.08
C PRO A 5 -15.82 -1.21 3.23
N SER A 6 -15.92 -1.80 4.43
CA SER A 6 -16.36 -1.07 5.61
C SER A 6 -15.30 -0.05 6.05
N MET A 7 -15.70 0.91 6.88
CA MET A 7 -14.78 1.86 7.50
C MET A 7 -13.63 1.16 8.26
N VAL A 8 -13.93 0.02 8.90
CA VAL A 8 -12.93 -0.82 9.58
C VAL A 8 -11.95 -1.44 8.59
N ASP A 9 -12.44 -1.92 7.44
CA ASP A 9 -11.59 -2.53 6.41
C ASP A 9 -10.67 -1.50 5.77
N LEU A 10 -11.19 -0.30 5.48
CA LEU A 10 -10.39 0.81 4.95
C LEU A 10 -9.31 1.26 5.95
N THR A 11 -9.65 1.31 7.24
CA THR A 11 -8.68 1.66 8.31
C THR A 11 -7.57 0.61 8.41
N LYS A 12 -7.92 -0.68 8.35
CA LYS A 12 -6.94 -1.77 8.33
C LYS A 12 -6.04 -1.67 7.09
N GLN A 13 -6.63 -1.41 5.93
CA GLN A 13 -5.88 -1.25 4.68
C GLN A 13 -4.91 -0.07 4.75
N ALA A 14 -5.37 1.10 5.21
CA ALA A 14 -4.52 2.27 5.38
C ALA A 14 -3.33 1.98 6.31
N ARG A 15 -3.58 1.35 7.46
CA ARG A 15 -2.51 0.97 8.40
C ARG A 15 -1.50 0.00 7.77
N SER A 16 -1.96 -0.97 6.99
CA SER A 16 -1.06 -1.90 6.29
C SER A 16 -0.13 -1.18 5.31
N HIS A 17 -0.64 -0.18 4.58
CA HIS A 17 0.18 0.64 3.68
C HIS A 17 1.19 1.52 4.46
N GLU A 18 0.79 2.08 5.61
CA GLU A 18 1.71 2.84 6.48
C GLU A 18 2.87 1.97 6.99
N ILE A 19 2.57 0.73 7.41
CA ILE A 19 3.59 -0.24 7.84
C ILE A 19 4.53 -0.58 6.67
N ALA A 20 3.98 -0.87 5.48
CA ALA A 20 4.77 -1.20 4.31
C ALA A 20 5.72 -0.07 3.90
N ILE A 21 5.28 1.19 3.97
CA ILE A 21 6.12 2.36 3.72
C ILE A 21 7.28 2.41 4.70
N ALA A 22 7.01 2.30 6.01
CA ALA A 22 8.05 2.32 7.04
C ALA A 22 9.05 1.17 6.89
N GLU A 23 8.58 -0.02 6.54
CA GLU A 23 9.45 -1.17 6.26
C GLU A 23 10.33 -0.94 5.03
N LEU A 24 9.77 -0.40 3.95
CA LEU A 24 10.50 -0.09 2.72
C LEU A 24 11.55 1.01 2.94
N GLU A 25 11.22 2.06 3.69
CA GLU A 25 12.15 3.17 4.01
C GLU A 25 13.34 2.70 4.85
N ASN A 26 13.18 1.64 5.64
CA ASN A 26 14.25 1.04 6.42
C ASN A 26 15.15 0.08 5.59
N LEU A 27 14.84 -0.15 4.31
CA LEU A 27 15.68 -0.94 3.42
C LEU A 27 16.72 -0.07 2.71
N PRO A 28 17.91 -0.60 2.40
CA PRO A 28 18.86 0.08 1.52
C PRO A 28 18.24 0.36 0.15
N SER A 29 18.46 1.55 -0.39
CA SER A 29 17.87 1.98 -1.68
C SER A 29 18.26 1.10 -2.87
N SER A 30 19.43 0.45 -2.81
CA SER A 30 19.93 -0.50 -3.81
C SER A 30 19.28 -1.88 -3.74
N ARG A 31 18.54 -2.19 -2.65
CA ARG A 31 17.92 -3.49 -2.46
C ARG A 31 16.76 -3.67 -3.45
N ALA A 32 16.73 -4.82 -4.11
CA ALA A 32 15.59 -5.19 -4.94
C ALA A 32 14.42 -5.62 -4.05
N VAL A 33 13.23 -5.17 -4.41
CA VAL A 33 11.97 -5.61 -3.80
C VAL A 33 11.02 -6.11 -4.88
N TYR A 34 9.93 -6.77 -4.49
CA TYR A 34 9.01 -7.39 -5.42
C TYR A 34 7.59 -6.93 -5.13
N GLN A 35 6.91 -6.51 -6.18
CA GLN A 35 5.48 -6.24 -6.11
C GLN A 35 4.71 -7.49 -6.55
N ARG A 36 3.79 -7.95 -5.70
CA ARG A 36 2.87 -9.04 -6.04
C ARG A 36 1.67 -8.50 -6.79
N ASN A 37 1.34 -9.11 -7.93
CA ASN A 37 0.09 -8.90 -8.65
C ASN A 37 -0.52 -10.27 -8.98
N GLY A 38 -1.57 -10.65 -8.24
CA GLY A 38 -2.10 -12.01 -8.26
C GLY A 38 -1.04 -13.03 -7.81
N ASN A 39 -0.67 -13.94 -8.71
CA ASN A 39 0.35 -14.97 -8.47
C ASN A 39 1.73 -14.61 -9.06
N LEU A 40 1.87 -13.43 -9.65
CA LEU A 40 3.11 -12.97 -10.27
C LEU A 40 3.82 -11.97 -9.36
N PHE A 41 5.15 -12.06 -9.32
CA PHE A 41 6.02 -11.14 -8.59
C PHE A 41 6.90 -10.37 -9.57
N PHE A 42 6.75 -9.06 -9.59
CA PHE A 42 7.52 -8.17 -10.46
C PHE A 42 8.60 -7.48 -9.67
N ARG A 43 9.86 -7.65 -10.08
CA ARG A 43 11.00 -6.96 -9.46
C ARG A 43 10.86 -5.46 -9.67
N THR A 44 11.09 -4.69 -8.61
CA THR A 44 11.06 -3.22 -8.60
C THR A 44 12.11 -2.67 -7.65
N THR A 45 12.20 -1.34 -7.55
CA THR A 45 13.09 -0.64 -6.62
C THR A 45 12.32 -0.22 -5.36
N VAL A 46 13.04 -0.03 -4.25
CA VAL A 46 12.47 0.50 -3.00
C VAL A 46 11.71 1.79 -3.25
N SER A 47 12.32 2.78 -3.92
CA SER A 47 11.70 4.07 -4.24
C SER A 47 10.38 3.94 -5.01
N LYS A 48 10.33 3.06 -6.02
CA LYS A 48 9.11 2.83 -6.78
C LYS A 48 8.05 2.12 -5.93
N ALA A 49 8.44 1.13 -5.13
CA ALA A 49 7.52 0.46 -4.21
C ALA A 49 6.93 1.46 -3.19
N THR A 50 7.75 2.30 -2.55
CA THR A 50 7.29 3.33 -1.60
C THR A 50 6.30 4.29 -2.24
N THR A 51 6.59 4.76 -3.46
CA THR A 51 5.68 5.65 -4.20
C THR A 51 4.33 4.98 -4.48
N MET A 52 4.33 3.68 -4.77
CA MET A 52 3.10 2.93 -5.01
C MET A 52 2.29 2.73 -3.73
N GLU A 53 2.94 2.38 -2.62
CA GLU A 53 2.29 2.25 -1.32
C GLU A 53 1.70 3.60 -0.87
N GLN A 54 2.43 4.71 -1.06
CA GLN A 54 1.92 6.06 -0.75
C GLN A 54 0.65 6.39 -1.55
N LYS A 55 0.63 6.07 -2.85
CA LYS A 55 -0.56 6.27 -3.69
C LYS A 55 -1.77 5.46 -3.19
N GLN A 56 -1.56 4.23 -2.70
CA GLN A 56 -2.64 3.41 -2.15
C GLN A 56 -3.13 3.94 -0.80
N LEU A 57 -2.20 4.39 0.06
CA LEU A 57 -2.52 5.03 1.33
C LEU A 57 -3.38 6.28 1.12
N ASP A 58 -3.00 7.15 0.17
CA ASP A 58 -3.74 8.36 -0.15
C ASP A 58 -5.15 8.04 -0.68
N SER A 59 -5.27 7.00 -1.52
CA SER A 59 -6.57 6.51 -2.00
C SER A 59 -7.45 5.97 -0.87
N ALA A 60 -6.87 5.20 0.06
CA ALA A 60 -7.60 4.69 1.22
C ALA A 60 -8.09 5.83 2.12
N LYS A 61 -7.21 6.79 2.44
CA LYS A 61 -7.55 7.99 3.22
C LYS A 61 -8.63 8.83 2.55
N ALA A 62 -8.58 8.99 1.22
CA ALA A 62 -9.62 9.70 0.47
C ALA A 62 -10.98 8.99 0.56
N LYS A 63 -11.02 7.65 0.43
CA LYS A 63 -12.26 6.87 0.59
C LYS A 63 -12.83 6.95 2.01
N MET A 64 -11.96 6.95 3.02
CA MET A 64 -12.37 7.11 4.41
C MET A 64 -13.09 8.44 4.65
N LYS A 65 -12.57 9.55 4.09
CA LYS A 65 -13.20 10.87 4.18
C LYS A 65 -14.58 10.97 3.52
N ILE A 66 -14.88 10.09 2.57
CA ILE A 66 -16.19 10.05 1.89
C ILE A 66 -17.23 9.31 2.73
N ILE A 67 -16.79 8.34 3.55
CA ILE A 67 -17.66 7.51 4.39
C ILE A 67 -17.88 8.11 5.79
N GLN A 68 -17.00 9.01 6.22
CA GLN A 68 -17.06 9.75 7.48
C GLN A 68 -18.06 10.92 7.41
#